data_AF-A0A970JBN0-F1
#
_entry.id   AF-A0A970JBN0-F1
#
_cell.length_a   1.000
_cell.length_b   1.000
_cell.length_c   1.000
_cell.angle_alpha   90.00
_cell.angle_beta   90.00
_cell.angle_gamma   90.00
#
_symmetry.space_group_name_H-M   'P 1'
#
loop_
_entity.id
_entity.type
_entity.pdbx_description
1 polymer ?
#
loop_
_entity_poly.entity_id
_entity_poly.type
_entity_poly.pdbx_seq_one_letter_code
_entity_poly.pdbx_strand_id
1 'polypeptide(L)'
;SSEDLVNWKHETVILDLPKDTVWSTGNAWAPCIIEKDGKFYFYFSANVNGGAKAVGVAVADSPTGPFVDSGKPLVNVSPTGGGQQIDPDVFHDPVSGKYYLYWGNGYMAVAELADDMVSLVPGTTKVITPQNAAYREAPYVFYRNGKYYFLWSQDDTGSPNDQVRYGVSDSPTGPIVGNYQILFRDDSNWIYGPAHNSVLQIPGTDEWYIVYHRISRPDGYKQIDPGVYNFGPGNHREVCIDRMYFDENGNILPITPTLKGVDPFVVNTISYRSVSSLSSGAEIIVDIEFPKGSIKTDTAVAIICVYDNDNKLISVKTQQLEGLIGEDTVTKTITYTAPEEVKAGYKFKLFLLDQFINLKPLAIPFTLNAE
;
A
#
# COMPACT_ATOMS: atom_id res chain seq x y z
N SER A 1 -8.38 10.32 -0.79
CA SER A 1 -8.90 8.96 -0.53
C SER A 1 -9.73 8.51 -1.71
N SER A 2 -9.97 7.21 -1.84
CA SER A 2 -10.87 6.65 -2.85
C SER A 2 -11.42 5.32 -2.34
N GLU A 3 -12.69 5.05 -2.62
CA GLU A 3 -13.35 3.78 -2.30
C GLU A 3 -13.29 2.79 -3.48
N ASP A 4 -12.98 3.28 -4.70
CA ASP A 4 -13.08 2.54 -5.95
C ASP A 4 -11.83 2.70 -6.86
N LEU A 5 -10.77 3.34 -6.38
CA LEU A 5 -9.52 3.61 -7.08
C LEU A 5 -9.62 4.52 -8.33
N VAL A 6 -10.80 5.04 -8.65
CA VAL A 6 -11.01 5.91 -9.83
C VAL A 6 -11.59 7.27 -9.46
N ASN A 7 -12.44 7.33 -8.43
CA ASN A 7 -13.00 8.55 -7.87
C ASN A 7 -12.19 8.95 -6.65
N TRP A 8 -11.41 10.02 -6.79
CA TRP A 8 -10.49 10.47 -5.75
C TRP A 8 -11.00 11.74 -5.07
N LYS A 9 -11.22 11.66 -3.76
CA LYS A 9 -11.51 12.81 -2.91
C LYS A 9 -10.21 13.40 -2.39
N HIS A 10 -9.98 14.68 -2.69
CA HIS A 10 -8.97 15.45 -1.97
C HIS A 10 -9.44 15.65 -0.53
N GLU A 11 -8.65 15.20 0.43
CA GLU A 11 -8.94 15.35 1.86
C GLU A 11 -8.44 16.74 2.32
N THR A 12 -7.41 16.77 3.15
CA THR A 12 -6.80 17.98 3.69
C THR A 12 -5.29 17.96 3.47
N VAL A 13 -4.64 19.11 3.67
CA VAL A 13 -3.21 19.14 3.97
C VAL A 13 -3.03 18.45 5.33
N ILE A 14 -2.24 17.39 5.35
CA ILE A 14 -2.03 16.55 6.55
C ILE A 14 -0.78 16.93 7.34
N LEU A 15 0.19 17.61 6.70
CA LEU A 15 1.44 18.06 7.31
C LEU A 15 2.03 19.24 6.50
N ASP A 16 2.33 20.36 7.16
CA ASP A 16 2.96 21.56 6.61
C ASP A 16 4.30 21.81 7.32
N LEU A 17 5.42 21.41 6.70
CA LEU A 17 6.70 21.28 7.42
C LEU A 17 7.17 22.52 8.18
N PRO A 18 7.17 23.74 7.60
CA PRO A 18 7.56 24.93 8.36
C PRO A 18 6.64 25.30 9.53
N LYS A 19 5.39 24.80 9.54
CA LYS A 19 4.43 25.07 10.62
C LYS A 19 4.39 23.96 11.67
N ASP A 20 4.44 22.72 11.21
CA ASP A 20 4.15 21.53 12.03
C ASP A 20 5.42 20.82 12.53
N THR A 21 6.60 21.27 12.11
CA THR A 21 7.88 20.73 12.58
C THR A 21 8.77 21.84 13.16
N VAL A 22 9.65 21.48 14.09
CA VAL A 22 10.58 22.42 14.74
C VAL A 22 11.98 22.40 14.13
N TRP A 23 12.26 21.44 13.25
CA TRP A 23 13.61 21.15 12.74
C TRP A 23 13.72 21.27 11.21
N SER A 24 12.60 21.22 10.47
CA SER A 24 12.60 21.35 9.01
C SER A 24 12.54 22.81 8.58
N THR A 25 13.19 23.08 7.46
CA THR A 25 13.16 24.36 6.73
C THR A 25 12.28 24.31 5.47
N GLY A 26 11.70 23.14 5.14
CA GLY A 26 10.85 22.95 3.96
C GLY A 26 11.19 21.70 3.14
N ASN A 27 10.88 21.74 1.83
CA ASN A 27 11.07 20.63 0.87
C ASN A 27 10.40 19.33 1.30
N ALA A 28 9.06 19.35 1.45
CA ALA A 28 8.28 18.18 1.78
C ALA A 28 8.25 17.18 0.62
N TRP A 29 9.07 16.13 0.70
CA TRP A 29 9.30 15.20 -0.40
C TRP A 29 8.97 13.75 -0.02
N ALA A 30 8.43 13.03 -1.00
CA ALA A 30 8.35 11.57 -1.07
C ALA A 30 8.00 10.87 0.25
N PRO A 31 6.77 11.02 0.75
CA PRO A 31 6.37 10.34 1.97
C PRO A 31 5.95 8.89 1.74
N CYS A 32 5.99 8.10 2.81
CA CYS A 32 5.30 6.82 2.93
C CYS A 32 4.49 6.78 4.23
N ILE A 33 3.55 5.85 4.32
CA ILE A 33 2.67 5.72 5.48
C ILE A 33 2.38 4.26 5.79
N ILE A 34 2.30 3.92 7.07
CA ILE A 34 1.85 2.60 7.52
C ILE A 34 0.94 2.72 8.74
N GLU A 35 0.00 1.79 8.87
CA GLU A 35 -0.81 1.62 10.06
C GLU A 35 -0.19 0.57 11.00
N LYS A 36 -0.13 0.87 12.30
CA LYS A 36 0.19 -0.09 13.35
C LYS A 36 -0.65 0.23 14.59
N ASP A 37 -1.32 -0.79 15.12
CA ASP A 37 -2.12 -0.70 16.35
C ASP A 37 -3.14 0.45 16.37
N GLY A 38 -3.79 0.71 15.22
CA GLY A 38 -4.79 1.79 15.05
C GLY A 38 -4.20 3.20 14.95
N LYS A 39 -2.88 3.33 14.80
CA LYS A 39 -2.17 4.59 14.55
C LYS A 39 -1.52 4.60 13.19
N PHE A 40 -1.38 5.78 12.63
CA PHE A 40 -0.78 6.03 11.32
C PHE A 40 0.56 6.72 11.48
N TYR A 41 1.60 6.13 10.90
CA TYR A 41 2.97 6.62 10.94
C TYR A 41 3.36 7.09 9.55
N PHE A 42 3.49 8.41 9.39
CA PHE A 42 3.80 9.07 8.13
C PHE A 42 5.26 9.51 8.13
N TYR A 43 6.09 8.81 7.36
CA TYR A 43 7.50 9.13 7.19
C TYR A 43 7.68 10.03 5.97
N PHE A 44 8.55 11.03 6.07
CA PHE A 44 8.70 12.04 5.02
C PHE A 44 10.14 12.52 4.93
N SER A 45 10.54 13.00 3.75
CA SER A 45 11.81 13.68 3.55
C SER A 45 11.63 15.19 3.71
N ALA A 46 12.64 15.83 4.30
CA ALA A 46 12.62 17.25 4.59
C ALA A 46 14.02 17.85 4.53
N ASN A 47 14.09 19.17 4.27
CA ASN A 47 15.32 19.92 4.33
C ASN A 47 15.59 20.42 5.76
N VAL A 48 16.82 20.26 6.25
CA VAL A 48 17.26 20.82 7.53
C VAL A 48 18.12 22.07 7.35
N ASN A 49 18.39 22.78 8.45
CA ASN A 49 19.31 23.92 8.44
C ASN A 49 20.65 23.54 7.78
N GLY A 50 21.10 24.36 6.83
CA GLY A 50 22.30 24.09 6.03
C GLY A 50 22.06 23.29 4.74
N GLY A 51 20.82 22.93 4.41
CA GLY A 51 20.46 22.34 3.11
C GLY A 51 20.59 20.82 3.01
N ALA A 52 21.02 20.16 4.08
CA ALA A 52 21.03 18.69 4.16
C ALA A 52 19.59 18.14 4.17
N LYS A 53 19.44 16.89 3.75
CA LYS A 53 18.15 16.19 3.75
C LYS A 53 18.10 15.21 4.91
N ALA A 54 16.91 15.04 5.47
CA ALA A 54 16.66 14.09 6.54
C ALA A 54 15.27 13.48 6.41
N VAL A 55 15.08 12.31 7.02
CA VAL A 55 13.78 11.64 7.15
C VAL A 55 13.19 11.96 8.51
N GLY A 56 11.95 12.43 8.53
CA GLY A 56 11.12 12.62 9.71
C GLY A 56 10.01 11.56 9.81
N VAL A 57 9.29 11.58 10.92
CA VAL A 57 8.08 10.79 11.14
C VAL A 57 7.07 11.60 11.95
N ALA A 58 5.82 11.58 11.49
CA ALA A 58 4.68 12.16 12.17
C ALA A 58 3.62 11.08 12.43
N VAL A 59 2.85 11.24 13.51
CA VAL A 59 1.90 10.22 13.99
C VAL A 59 0.48 10.80 14.07
N ALA A 60 -0.51 10.02 13.68
CA ALA A 60 -1.93 10.35 13.80
C ALA A 60 -2.79 9.14 14.23
N ASP A 61 -3.98 9.41 14.74
CA ASP A 61 -5.02 8.39 15.01
C ASP A 61 -5.95 8.15 13.81
N SER A 62 -5.73 8.86 12.70
CA SER A 62 -6.53 8.80 11.47
C SER A 62 -5.62 8.95 10.23
N PRO A 63 -5.91 8.29 9.10
CA PRO A 63 -5.11 8.41 7.89
C PRO A 63 -5.17 9.82 7.28
N THR A 64 -6.15 10.63 7.67
CA THR A 64 -6.31 12.04 7.24
C THR A 64 -5.79 13.04 8.27
N GLY A 65 -5.11 12.56 9.31
CA GLY A 65 -4.57 13.38 10.39
C GLY A 65 -5.61 13.78 11.44
N PRO A 66 -5.29 14.78 12.28
CA PRO A 66 -4.07 15.59 12.24
C PRO A 66 -2.81 14.77 12.58
N PHE A 67 -1.72 15.01 11.85
CA PHE A 67 -0.42 14.41 12.14
C PHE A 67 0.41 15.30 13.05
N VAL A 68 1.11 14.69 14.01
CA VAL A 68 2.02 15.38 14.93
C VAL A 68 3.43 14.86 14.68
N ASP A 69 4.36 15.75 14.30
CA ASP A 69 5.78 15.43 14.13
C ASP A 69 6.40 14.91 15.43
N SER A 70 7.29 13.92 15.32
CA SER A 70 8.04 13.36 16.45
C SER A 70 9.05 14.34 17.08
N GLY A 71 9.26 15.50 16.47
CA GLY A 71 10.04 16.62 17.01
C GLY A 71 11.52 16.61 16.61
N LYS A 72 11.98 15.57 15.91
CA LYS A 72 13.37 15.46 15.43
C LYS A 72 13.44 14.59 14.16
N PRO A 73 14.52 14.72 13.36
CA PRO A 73 14.79 13.76 12.31
C PRO A 73 14.98 12.35 12.87
N LEU A 74 14.40 11.35 12.19
CA LEU A 74 14.62 9.93 12.42
C LEU A 74 15.93 9.46 11.76
N VAL A 75 16.21 9.94 10.55
CA VAL A 75 17.45 9.66 9.81
C VAL A 75 18.06 10.95 9.28
N ASN A 76 19.28 11.27 9.70
CA ASN A 76 20.00 12.49 9.31
C ASN A 76 21.49 12.25 8.98
N VAL A 77 21.90 10.98 8.86
CA VAL A 77 23.28 10.59 8.52
C VAL A 77 23.24 9.55 7.41
N SER A 78 24.09 9.73 6.39
CA SER A 78 24.29 8.71 5.36
C SER A 78 25.09 7.53 5.92
N PRO A 79 24.63 6.28 5.74
CA PRO A 79 25.42 5.09 6.07
C PRO A 79 26.61 4.87 5.12
N THR A 80 26.69 5.60 4.00
CA THR A 80 27.78 5.47 3.01
C THR A 80 28.74 6.67 3.01
N GLY A 81 28.43 7.74 3.75
CA GLY A 81 29.15 9.03 3.67
C GLY A 81 28.86 9.84 2.41
N GLY A 82 28.08 9.32 1.46
CA GLY A 82 27.59 10.02 0.26
C GLY A 82 26.08 9.85 0.08
N GLY A 83 25.53 10.33 -1.03
CA GLY A 83 24.07 10.26 -1.28
C GLY A 83 23.24 11.11 -0.31
N GLN A 84 21.91 10.94 -0.32
CA GLN A 84 20.97 11.75 0.45
C GLN A 84 19.98 10.90 1.26
N GLN A 85 19.58 11.39 2.43
CA GLN A 85 18.61 10.74 3.33
C GLN A 85 17.21 11.21 2.93
N ILE A 86 16.73 10.67 1.80
CA ILE A 86 15.41 10.94 1.24
C ILE A 86 14.70 9.64 0.86
N ASP A 87 13.46 9.78 0.39
CA ASP A 87 12.60 8.72 -0.13
C ASP A 87 12.45 7.54 0.85
N PRO A 88 11.91 7.79 2.06
CA PRO A 88 11.58 6.72 2.97
C PRO A 88 10.50 5.81 2.39
N ASP A 89 10.65 4.51 2.58
CA ASP A 89 9.60 3.52 2.46
C ASP A 89 9.53 2.69 3.74
N VAL A 90 8.33 2.29 4.14
CA VAL A 90 8.09 1.54 5.37
C VAL A 90 7.34 0.26 5.07
N PHE A 91 7.82 -0.84 5.64
CA PHE A 91 7.31 -2.18 5.36
C PHE A 91 7.15 -2.98 6.64
N HIS A 92 6.00 -3.63 6.77
CA HIS A 92 5.74 -4.62 7.81
C HIS A 92 6.02 -6.01 7.23
N ASP A 93 7.00 -6.72 7.79
CA ASP A 93 7.34 -8.07 7.38
C ASP A 93 6.31 -9.08 7.91
N PRO A 94 5.51 -9.70 7.03
CA PRO A 94 4.48 -10.64 7.47
C PRO A 94 5.06 -11.96 8.02
N VAL A 95 6.36 -12.23 7.81
CA VAL A 95 7.01 -13.45 8.30
C VAL A 95 7.47 -13.29 9.75
N SER A 96 8.17 -12.20 10.07
CA SER A 96 8.70 -11.96 11.42
C SER A 96 7.84 -11.06 12.31
N GLY A 97 6.90 -10.30 11.73
CA GLY A 97 6.13 -9.26 12.42
C GLY A 97 6.91 -7.96 12.67
N LYS A 98 8.13 -7.85 12.14
CA LYS A 98 8.99 -6.66 12.30
C LYS A 98 8.66 -5.58 11.28
N TYR A 99 8.96 -4.34 11.66
CA TYR A 99 8.84 -3.19 10.77
C TYR A 99 10.23 -2.74 10.31
N TYR A 100 10.33 -2.35 9.04
CA TYR A 100 11.57 -1.91 8.42
C TYR A 100 11.36 -0.57 7.74
N LEU A 101 12.34 0.33 7.88
CA LEU A 101 12.43 1.56 7.12
C LEU A 101 13.52 1.42 6.06
N TYR A 102 13.21 1.74 4.82
CA TYR A 102 14.13 1.83 3.69
C TYR A 102 14.27 3.28 3.26
N TRP A 103 15.42 3.69 2.77
CA TRP A 103 15.61 5.06 2.26
C TRP A 103 16.87 5.17 1.39
N GLY A 104 16.95 6.26 0.65
CA GLY A 104 18.19 6.82 0.14
C GLY A 104 18.16 7.19 -1.35
N ASN A 105 18.92 8.23 -1.68
CA ASN A 105 19.33 8.55 -3.05
C ASN A 105 20.85 8.32 -3.18
N GLY A 106 21.26 7.61 -4.23
CA GLY A 106 22.63 7.14 -4.45
C GLY A 106 22.99 5.87 -3.67
N TYR A 107 22.15 5.46 -2.71
CA TYR A 107 22.21 4.20 -2.00
C TYR A 107 20.80 3.77 -1.59
N MET A 108 20.56 2.47 -1.45
CA MET A 108 19.42 1.95 -0.69
C MET A 108 19.93 1.42 0.65
N ALA A 109 19.36 1.93 1.75
CA ALA A 109 19.59 1.44 3.10
C ALA A 109 18.32 0.88 3.70
N VAL A 110 18.45 0.02 4.70
CA VAL A 110 17.37 -0.54 5.51
C VAL A 110 17.77 -0.53 6.98
N ALA A 111 16.82 -0.28 7.88
CA ALA A 111 16.97 -0.50 9.31
C ALA A 111 15.66 -1.05 9.89
N GLU A 112 15.75 -1.81 10.97
CA GLU A 112 14.58 -2.23 11.74
C GLU A 112 14.04 -1.04 12.54
N LEU A 113 12.73 -0.83 12.51
CA LEU A 113 12.03 0.14 13.36
C LEU A 113 11.81 -0.48 14.73
N ALA A 114 12.00 0.31 15.78
CA ALA A 114 11.60 -0.08 17.13
C ALA A 114 10.07 -0.10 17.25
N ASP A 115 9.54 -0.71 18.32
CA ASP A 115 8.09 -0.86 18.53
C ASP A 115 7.31 0.48 18.57
N ASP A 116 8.00 1.57 18.92
CA ASP A 116 7.48 2.94 18.95
C ASP A 116 7.26 3.55 17.55
N MET A 117 7.81 2.93 16.50
CA MET A 117 7.80 3.35 15.09
C MET A 117 8.42 4.74 14.83
N VAL A 118 9.01 5.36 15.85
CA VAL A 118 9.65 6.69 15.80
C VAL A 118 11.12 6.64 16.19
N SER A 119 11.67 5.43 16.29
CA SER A 119 13.08 5.14 16.55
C SER A 119 13.55 3.97 15.67
N LEU A 120 14.82 3.99 15.28
CA LEU A 120 15.49 2.83 14.65
C LEU A 120 16.11 1.93 15.73
N VAL A 121 16.07 0.62 15.52
CA VAL A 121 16.80 -0.34 16.37
C VAL A 121 18.31 -0.17 16.12
N PRO A 122 19.12 0.17 17.15
CA PRO A 122 20.54 0.42 16.97
C PRO A 122 21.30 -0.76 16.36
N GLY A 123 22.23 -0.48 15.44
CA GLY A 123 23.08 -1.49 14.81
C GLY A 123 22.41 -2.34 13.72
N THR A 124 21.14 -2.07 13.38
CA THR A 124 20.42 -2.81 12.33
C THR A 124 20.55 -2.20 10.94
N THR A 125 21.08 -0.98 10.83
CA THR A 125 21.26 -0.28 9.55
C THR A 125 22.19 -1.07 8.63
N LYS A 126 21.70 -1.39 7.43
CA LYS A 126 22.46 -2.05 6.36
C LYS A 126 22.30 -1.29 5.05
N VAL A 127 23.38 -1.23 4.27
CA VAL A 127 23.32 -0.76 2.88
C VAL A 127 23.07 -1.97 1.99
N ILE A 128 21.95 -1.95 1.27
CA ILE A 128 21.46 -3.07 0.45
C ILE A 128 21.28 -2.66 -1.02
N THR A 129 22.04 -1.65 -1.46
CA THR A 129 21.95 -1.11 -2.82
C THR A 129 22.11 -2.23 -3.85
N PRO A 130 21.14 -2.42 -4.78
CA PRO A 130 21.23 -3.50 -5.75
C PRO A 130 22.48 -3.36 -6.63
N GLN A 131 23.21 -4.46 -6.80
CA GLN A 131 24.46 -4.48 -7.57
C GLN A 131 24.17 -4.41 -9.07
N ASN A 132 24.99 -3.69 -9.83
CA ASN A 132 24.86 -3.53 -11.29
C ASN A 132 23.48 -3.01 -11.75
N ALA A 133 22.83 -2.20 -10.91
CA ALA A 133 21.44 -1.78 -11.08
C ALA A 133 21.22 -0.30 -11.40
N ALA A 134 22.30 0.49 -11.51
CA ALA A 134 22.27 1.94 -11.67
C ALA A 134 21.24 2.63 -10.74
N TYR A 135 21.11 2.13 -9.51
CA TYR A 135 20.16 2.62 -8.52
C TYR A 135 20.25 4.13 -8.36
N ARG A 136 19.10 4.84 -8.46
CA ARG A 136 19.03 6.26 -8.14
C ARG A 136 18.42 6.49 -6.77
N GLU A 137 17.13 6.19 -6.60
CA GLU A 137 16.34 6.58 -5.43
C GLU A 137 15.01 5.81 -5.35
N ALA A 138 14.05 6.29 -4.54
CA ALA A 138 12.68 5.79 -4.43
C ALA A 138 12.56 4.27 -4.17
N PRO A 139 13.16 3.75 -3.08
CA PRO A 139 12.95 2.36 -2.71
C PRO A 139 11.47 2.09 -2.44
N TYR A 140 10.97 0.92 -2.84
CA TYR A 140 9.65 0.44 -2.42
C TYR A 140 9.67 -1.07 -2.20
N VAL A 141 9.15 -1.55 -1.07
CA VAL A 141 9.24 -2.96 -0.66
C VAL A 141 7.88 -3.56 -0.39
N PHE A 142 7.63 -4.73 -0.98
CA PHE A 142 6.45 -5.54 -0.65
C PHE A 142 6.78 -7.04 -0.62
N TYR A 143 5.89 -7.82 0.00
CA TYR A 143 6.03 -9.27 0.10
C TYR A 143 4.90 -9.99 -0.63
N ARG A 144 5.24 -11.01 -1.40
CA ARG A 144 4.27 -11.86 -2.10
C ARG A 144 4.80 -13.28 -2.23
N ASN A 145 4.01 -14.26 -1.81
CA ASN A 145 4.26 -15.69 -1.99
C ASN A 145 5.69 -16.15 -1.62
N GLY A 146 6.19 -15.75 -0.45
CA GLY A 146 7.51 -16.21 0.02
C GLY A 146 8.70 -15.37 -0.43
N LYS A 147 8.48 -14.29 -1.18
CA LYS A 147 9.55 -13.42 -1.71
C LYS A 147 9.33 -11.96 -1.33
N TYR A 148 10.42 -11.26 -1.09
CA TYR A 148 10.48 -9.82 -0.92
C TYR A 148 10.86 -9.17 -2.25
N TYR A 149 10.06 -8.21 -2.70
CA TYR A 149 10.28 -7.46 -3.93
C TYR A 149 10.77 -6.07 -3.56
N PHE A 150 11.83 -5.63 -4.21
CA PHE A 150 12.44 -4.31 -4.01
C PHE A 150 12.37 -3.58 -5.32
N LEU A 151 11.62 -2.48 -5.35
CA LEU A 151 11.48 -1.60 -6.50
C LEU A 151 12.33 -0.34 -6.26
N TRP A 152 12.78 0.28 -7.34
CA TRP A 152 13.49 1.55 -7.31
C TRP A 152 13.34 2.34 -8.62
N SER A 153 13.57 3.65 -8.54
CA SER A 153 13.71 4.50 -9.72
C SER A 153 15.14 4.44 -10.27
N GLN A 154 15.25 4.44 -11.60
CA GLN A 154 16.52 4.52 -12.31
C GLN A 154 16.48 5.68 -13.32
N ASP A 155 17.43 6.61 -13.17
CA ASP A 155 17.55 7.92 -13.86
C ASP A 155 16.95 9.09 -13.05
N ASP A 156 17.00 10.31 -13.58
CA ASP A 156 16.52 11.54 -12.94
C ASP A 156 15.04 11.80 -13.19
N THR A 157 14.28 12.27 -12.19
CA THR A 157 12.83 12.53 -12.33
C THR A 157 12.47 13.58 -13.41
N GLY A 158 13.41 14.43 -13.83
CA GLY A 158 13.24 15.33 -14.98
C GLY A 158 13.59 14.71 -16.33
N SER A 159 14.15 13.49 -16.34
CA SER A 159 14.46 12.73 -17.54
C SER A 159 13.20 12.01 -18.04
N PRO A 160 12.91 12.03 -19.35
CA PRO A 160 11.87 11.18 -19.92
C PRO A 160 12.20 9.67 -19.80
N ASN A 161 13.43 9.32 -19.42
CA ASN A 161 13.90 7.95 -19.25
C ASN A 161 13.89 7.45 -17.79
N ASP A 162 13.40 8.25 -16.84
CA ASP A 162 13.13 7.73 -15.51
C ASP A 162 12.17 6.54 -15.60
N GLN A 163 12.44 5.52 -14.79
CA GLN A 163 11.84 4.21 -14.95
C GLN A 163 11.84 3.44 -13.64
N VAL A 164 10.91 2.51 -13.50
CA VAL A 164 10.88 1.60 -12.35
C VAL A 164 11.59 0.29 -12.70
N ARG A 165 12.48 -0.12 -11.81
CA ARG A 165 13.12 -1.42 -11.84
C ARG A 165 12.85 -2.20 -10.56
N TYR A 166 13.05 -3.52 -10.61
CA TYR A 166 12.96 -4.35 -9.42
C TYR A 166 13.99 -5.49 -9.37
N GLY A 167 14.15 -6.01 -8.17
CA GLY A 167 14.83 -7.25 -7.83
C GLY A 167 14.09 -7.93 -6.67
N VAL A 168 14.55 -9.12 -6.31
CA VAL A 168 13.94 -9.95 -5.26
C VAL A 168 14.97 -10.41 -4.22
N SER A 169 14.49 -10.78 -3.05
CA SER A 169 15.29 -11.40 -1.98
C SER A 169 14.45 -12.43 -1.23
N ASP A 170 15.13 -13.35 -0.54
CA ASP A 170 14.56 -14.26 0.46
C ASP A 170 14.53 -13.63 1.87
N SER A 171 15.00 -12.40 1.99
CA SER A 171 15.09 -11.66 3.25
C SER A 171 14.69 -10.19 3.04
N PRO A 172 14.00 -9.55 4.01
CA PRO A 172 13.63 -8.14 3.92
C PRO A 172 14.87 -7.23 3.90
N THR A 173 16.02 -7.73 4.35
CA THR A 173 17.28 -6.95 4.40
C THR A 173 18.27 -7.36 3.31
N GLY A 174 17.78 -7.86 2.18
CA GLY A 174 18.60 -8.33 1.07
C GLY A 174 19.38 -9.63 1.38
N PRO A 175 20.38 -9.97 0.54
CA PRO A 175 20.82 -9.24 -0.65
C PRO A 175 19.78 -9.26 -1.77
N ILE A 176 19.70 -8.17 -2.53
CA ILE A 176 18.76 -8.04 -3.67
C ILE A 176 19.37 -8.67 -4.92
N VAL A 177 18.62 -9.53 -5.59
CA VAL A 177 19.00 -10.20 -6.84
C VAL A 177 18.05 -9.78 -7.96
N GLY A 178 18.61 -9.37 -9.09
CA GLY A 178 17.85 -8.93 -10.27
C GLY A 178 17.94 -7.43 -10.51
N ASN A 179 17.65 -7.05 -11.76
CA ASN A 179 17.63 -5.68 -12.23
C ASN A 179 16.71 -5.62 -13.46
N TYR A 180 15.41 -5.79 -13.21
CA TYR A 180 14.40 -5.93 -14.27
C TYR A 180 13.60 -4.65 -14.38
N GLN A 181 13.50 -4.10 -15.59
CA GLN A 181 12.66 -2.94 -15.88
C GLN A 181 11.20 -3.36 -15.97
N ILE A 182 10.32 -2.69 -15.21
CA ILE A 182 8.89 -3.02 -15.18
C ILE A 182 7.99 -1.87 -15.63
N LEU A 183 8.45 -0.62 -15.55
CA LEU A 183 7.68 0.53 -16.00
C LEU A 183 8.61 1.49 -16.74
N PHE A 184 8.22 1.87 -17.95
CA PHE A 184 9.00 2.77 -18.79
C PHE A 184 8.09 3.62 -19.67
N ARG A 185 8.67 4.66 -20.27
CA ARG A 185 7.96 5.60 -21.13
C ARG A 185 7.25 4.91 -22.31
N ASP A 186 6.15 5.52 -22.74
CA ASP A 186 5.42 5.18 -23.96
C ASP A 186 5.27 6.45 -24.81
N ASP A 187 6.20 6.60 -25.74
CA ASP A 187 6.30 7.76 -26.63
C ASP A 187 5.06 7.90 -27.53
N SER A 188 4.41 6.78 -27.88
CA SER A 188 3.23 6.79 -28.75
C SER A 188 2.02 7.43 -28.07
N ASN A 189 1.98 7.39 -26.74
CA ASN A 189 0.95 8.00 -25.90
C ASN A 189 1.46 9.24 -25.14
N TRP A 190 2.66 9.74 -25.47
CA TRP A 190 3.30 10.87 -24.77
C TRP A 190 3.46 10.64 -23.26
N ILE A 191 3.74 9.42 -22.82
CA ILE A 191 3.97 9.09 -21.40
C ILE A 191 5.48 9.07 -21.17
N TYR A 192 6.00 9.96 -20.32
CA TYR A 192 7.44 10.14 -20.10
C TYR A 192 7.82 10.10 -18.62
N GLY A 193 8.98 9.52 -18.31
CA GLY A 193 9.49 9.40 -16.95
C GLY A 193 8.53 8.75 -15.93
N PRO A 194 7.82 7.64 -16.24
CA PRO A 194 6.95 6.99 -15.27
C PRO A 194 7.78 6.24 -14.22
N ALA A 195 7.85 6.78 -13.00
CA ALA A 195 8.76 6.31 -11.94
C ALA A 195 8.27 6.66 -10.52
N HIS A 196 9.15 6.47 -9.51
CA HIS A 196 8.91 6.72 -8.08
C HIS A 196 7.55 6.17 -7.64
N ASN A 197 7.48 4.85 -7.62
CA ASN A 197 6.23 4.15 -7.47
C ASN A 197 5.93 3.78 -6.02
N SER A 198 4.67 3.45 -5.78
CA SER A 198 4.23 2.56 -4.71
C SER A 198 3.45 1.39 -5.30
N VAL A 199 3.14 0.40 -4.48
CA VAL A 199 2.38 -0.80 -4.88
C VAL A 199 1.23 -1.00 -3.91
N LEU A 200 0.02 -1.14 -4.44
CA LEU A 200 -1.19 -1.42 -3.68
C LEU A 200 -1.64 -2.85 -3.95
N GLN A 201 -1.82 -3.63 -2.88
CA GLN A 201 -2.55 -4.90 -2.93
C GLN A 201 -3.98 -4.65 -2.47
N ILE A 202 -4.97 -5.17 -3.20
CA ILE A 202 -6.34 -5.19 -2.69
C ILE A 202 -6.40 -6.16 -1.50
N PRO A 203 -6.84 -5.72 -0.31
CA PRO A 203 -6.83 -6.54 0.90
C PRO A 203 -7.47 -7.92 0.69
N GLY A 204 -6.79 -8.96 1.15
CA GLY A 204 -7.26 -10.36 1.06
C GLY A 204 -7.13 -11.02 -0.31
N THR A 205 -6.74 -10.29 -1.35
CA THR A 205 -6.66 -10.83 -2.72
C THR A 205 -5.22 -10.89 -3.24
N ASP A 206 -5.01 -11.49 -4.41
CA ASP A 206 -3.73 -11.40 -5.15
C ASP A 206 -3.83 -10.41 -6.32
N GLU A 207 -4.60 -9.34 -6.12
CA GLU A 207 -4.80 -8.27 -7.08
C GLU A 207 -3.93 -7.06 -6.72
N TRP A 208 -3.08 -6.64 -7.65
CA TRP A 208 -2.05 -5.63 -7.41
C TRP A 208 -2.15 -4.47 -8.40
N TYR A 209 -1.70 -3.31 -7.93
CA TYR A 209 -1.68 -2.05 -8.66
C TYR A 209 -0.36 -1.35 -8.41
N ILE A 210 0.16 -0.70 -9.44
CA ILE A 210 1.27 0.25 -9.30
C ILE A 210 0.70 1.66 -9.29
N VAL A 211 1.12 2.49 -8.34
CA VAL A 211 0.85 3.93 -8.34
C VAL A 211 2.19 4.60 -8.57
N TYR A 212 2.28 5.55 -9.49
CA TYR A 212 3.53 6.18 -9.88
C TYR A 212 3.27 7.61 -10.32
N HIS A 213 4.31 8.41 -10.52
CA HIS A 213 4.15 9.68 -11.23
C HIS A 213 4.71 9.56 -12.64
N ARG A 214 4.29 10.46 -13.53
CA ARG A 214 4.97 10.73 -14.80
C ARG A 214 5.17 12.23 -14.98
N ILE A 215 6.04 12.62 -15.91
CA ILE A 215 6.16 14.02 -16.35
C ILE A 215 4.82 14.45 -16.97
N SER A 216 4.34 15.66 -16.62
CA SER A 216 3.04 16.16 -17.09
C SER A 216 2.92 16.14 -18.61
N ARG A 217 1.73 15.76 -19.09
CA ARG A 217 1.47 15.59 -20.53
C ARG A 217 0.82 16.81 -21.17
N PRO A 218 0.87 16.95 -22.51
CA PRO A 218 1.68 16.15 -23.46
C PRO A 218 3.13 16.65 -23.57
N ASP A 219 3.40 17.88 -23.13
CA ASP A 219 4.63 18.62 -23.43
C ASP A 219 5.50 18.92 -22.21
N GLY A 220 5.21 18.38 -21.02
CA GLY A 220 6.00 18.66 -19.81
C GLY A 220 7.45 18.20 -19.89
N TYR A 221 7.81 17.31 -20.82
CA TYR A 221 9.20 16.93 -21.11
C TYR A 221 9.94 17.96 -21.99
N LYS A 222 9.21 18.79 -22.74
CA LYS A 222 9.79 19.87 -23.54
C LYS A 222 10.09 21.00 -22.57
N GLN A 223 11.36 21.23 -22.27
CA GLN A 223 11.79 22.38 -21.45
C GLN A 223 11.21 23.67 -22.06
N ILE A 224 10.18 24.24 -21.42
CA ILE A 224 9.66 25.54 -21.81
C ILE A 224 10.63 26.55 -21.20
N ASP A 225 11.36 27.24 -22.08
CA ASP A 225 12.16 28.46 -21.85
C ASP A 225 12.57 28.76 -20.38
N PRO A 226 13.86 28.64 -20.01
CA PRO A 226 14.32 28.93 -18.65
C PRO A 226 14.01 30.36 -18.15
N GLY A 227 13.52 31.26 -19.01
CA GLY A 227 13.10 32.62 -18.66
C GLY A 227 11.61 32.82 -18.34
N VAL A 228 10.72 31.86 -18.62
CA VAL A 228 9.26 32.09 -18.53
C VAL A 228 8.59 30.90 -17.81
N TYR A 229 8.44 31.05 -16.49
CA TYR A 229 7.94 30.06 -15.52
C TYR A 229 8.96 28.98 -15.13
N ASN A 230 8.99 28.62 -13.84
CA ASN A 230 9.80 27.53 -13.26
C ASN A 230 9.28 26.13 -13.70
N PHE A 231 8.82 26.00 -14.95
CA PHE A 231 8.12 24.85 -15.50
C PHE A 231 9.11 23.87 -16.13
N GLY A 232 9.65 22.97 -15.31
CA GLY A 232 10.55 21.91 -15.74
C GLY A 232 9.93 20.52 -15.63
N PRO A 233 10.45 19.54 -16.37
CA PRO A 233 9.96 18.16 -16.33
C PRO A 233 10.00 17.54 -14.92
N GLY A 234 11.04 17.85 -14.14
CA GLY A 234 11.21 17.26 -12.80
C GLY A 234 10.31 17.87 -11.71
N ASN A 235 9.71 19.03 -11.94
CA ASN A 235 8.86 19.71 -10.95
C ASN A 235 7.40 19.88 -11.39
N HIS A 236 7.02 19.39 -12.56
CA HIS A 236 5.62 19.32 -13.05
C HIS A 236 5.29 17.90 -13.48
N ARG A 237 4.73 17.15 -12.53
CA ARG A 237 4.46 15.72 -12.63
C ARG A 237 3.01 15.45 -12.22
N GLU A 238 2.49 14.30 -12.64
CA GLU A 238 1.12 13.87 -12.36
C GLU A 238 1.10 12.42 -11.89
N VAL A 239 0.33 12.13 -10.84
CA VAL A 239 0.17 10.78 -10.28
C VAL A 239 -0.75 9.95 -11.18
N CYS A 240 -0.37 8.70 -11.39
CA CYS A 240 -1.01 7.71 -12.25
C CYS A 240 -1.16 6.38 -11.50
N ILE A 241 -2.07 5.52 -11.96
CA ILE A 241 -2.28 4.18 -11.43
C ILE A 241 -2.54 3.21 -12.59
N ASP A 242 -1.92 2.02 -12.54
CA ASP A 242 -2.12 0.93 -13.49
C ASP A 242 -2.09 -0.43 -12.79
N ARG A 243 -2.57 -1.47 -13.47
CA ARG A 243 -2.54 -2.85 -12.95
C ARG A 243 -1.12 -3.42 -12.96
N MET A 244 -0.78 -4.15 -11.90
CA MET A 244 0.45 -4.94 -11.81
C MET A 244 0.10 -6.43 -11.84
N TYR A 245 0.75 -7.17 -12.73
CA TYR A 245 0.55 -8.61 -12.88
C TYR A 245 1.86 -9.37 -12.65
N PHE A 246 1.72 -10.63 -12.26
CA PHE A 246 2.84 -11.54 -12.03
C PHE A 246 2.68 -12.78 -12.91
N ASP A 247 3.80 -13.33 -13.38
CA ASP A 247 3.81 -14.64 -14.03
C ASP A 247 3.75 -15.79 -12.99
N GLU A 248 3.71 -17.03 -13.49
CA GLU A 248 3.67 -18.24 -12.67
C GLU A 248 4.94 -18.44 -11.82
N ASN A 249 6.06 -17.85 -12.21
CA ASN A 249 7.33 -17.89 -11.49
C ASN A 249 7.45 -16.77 -10.45
N GLY A 250 6.46 -15.87 -10.37
CA GLY A 250 6.46 -14.71 -9.49
C GLY A 250 7.19 -13.49 -10.06
N ASN A 251 7.62 -13.49 -11.32
CA ASN A 251 8.18 -12.28 -11.92
C ASN A 251 7.07 -11.24 -12.15
N ILE A 252 7.37 -9.98 -11.90
CA ILE A 252 6.49 -8.87 -12.29
C ILE A 252 6.52 -8.78 -13.82
N LEU A 253 5.34 -8.84 -14.45
CA LEU A 253 5.20 -8.63 -15.89
C LEU A 253 5.44 -7.14 -16.22
N PRO A 254 6.09 -6.80 -17.36
CA PRO A 254 6.21 -5.40 -17.79
C PRO A 254 4.84 -4.72 -17.84
N ILE A 255 4.76 -3.55 -17.22
CA ILE A 255 3.55 -2.75 -17.11
C ILE A 255 3.53 -1.78 -18.29
N THR A 256 2.45 -1.83 -19.07
CA THR A 256 2.17 -0.83 -20.10
C THR A 256 1.41 0.33 -19.43
N PRO A 257 2.04 1.52 -19.26
CA PRO A 257 1.35 2.64 -18.66
C PRO A 257 0.19 3.10 -19.55
N THR A 258 -0.93 3.52 -18.96
CA THR A 258 -2.12 3.91 -19.72
C THR A 258 -2.50 5.38 -19.54
N LEU A 259 -3.31 5.89 -20.47
CA LEU A 259 -3.96 7.18 -20.33
C LEU A 259 -5.30 7.09 -19.59
N LYS A 260 -5.96 5.92 -19.67
CA LYS A 260 -7.25 5.66 -19.05
C LYS A 260 -7.11 5.42 -17.54
N GLY A 261 -6.00 4.84 -17.10
CA GLY A 261 -5.85 4.30 -15.76
C GLY A 261 -6.61 2.99 -15.61
N VAL A 262 -7.05 2.71 -14.38
CA VAL A 262 -7.70 1.45 -14.00
C VAL A 262 -9.22 1.52 -14.13
N ASP A 263 -9.86 0.36 -14.21
CA ASP A 263 -11.31 0.26 -14.03
C ASP A 263 -11.69 0.43 -12.55
N PRO A 264 -12.91 0.92 -12.23
CA PRO A 264 -13.36 1.07 -10.85
C PRO A 264 -13.27 -0.26 -10.10
N PHE A 265 -12.62 -0.23 -8.94
CA PHE A 265 -12.68 -1.33 -7.99
C PHE A 265 -14.07 -1.35 -7.33
N VAL A 266 -14.74 -2.49 -7.42
CA VAL A 266 -16.08 -2.65 -6.86
C VAL A 266 -15.96 -3.43 -5.55
N VAL A 267 -16.13 -2.73 -4.43
CA VAL A 267 -16.22 -3.36 -3.12
C VAL A 267 -17.59 -4.04 -3.01
N ASN A 268 -17.62 -5.32 -2.63
CA ASN A 268 -18.86 -5.96 -2.19
C ASN A 268 -19.25 -5.37 -0.83
N THR A 269 -20.43 -4.76 -0.73
CA THR A 269 -20.93 -4.21 0.54
C THR A 269 -21.58 -5.32 1.35
N ILE A 270 -21.16 -5.48 2.61
CA ILE A 270 -21.88 -6.32 3.57
C ILE A 270 -22.71 -5.41 4.46
N SER A 271 -24.01 -5.67 4.52
CA SER A 271 -24.93 -5.04 5.46
C SER A 271 -25.52 -6.12 6.37
N TYR A 272 -25.35 -5.98 7.68
CA TYR A 272 -25.98 -6.89 8.62
C TYR A 272 -27.27 -6.27 9.15
N ARG A 273 -28.33 -7.06 9.24
CA ARG A 273 -29.52 -6.63 10.01
C ARG A 273 -29.23 -6.90 11.48
N SER A 274 -29.45 -5.88 12.30
CA SER A 274 -29.22 -5.84 13.75
C SER A 274 -29.40 -7.19 14.45
N VAL A 275 -28.35 -7.70 15.09
CA VAL A 275 -28.48 -8.72 16.14
C VAL A 275 -28.65 -7.95 17.45
N SER A 276 -29.87 -7.90 17.97
CA SER A 276 -30.21 -7.08 19.14
C SER A 276 -29.57 -7.54 20.45
N SER A 277 -29.11 -8.81 20.51
CA SER A 277 -28.20 -9.36 21.53
C SER A 277 -27.76 -10.76 21.09
N LEU A 278 -26.49 -11.11 21.27
CA LEU A 278 -25.94 -12.43 20.92
C LEU A 278 -26.03 -13.36 22.14
N SER A 279 -27.12 -14.10 22.25
CA SER A 279 -27.27 -15.19 23.22
C SER A 279 -27.09 -16.57 22.55
N SER A 280 -26.89 -17.62 23.37
CA SER A 280 -26.91 -19.00 22.89
C SER A 280 -28.18 -19.26 22.05
N GLY A 281 -27.99 -19.79 20.84
CA GLY A 281 -29.08 -20.04 19.89
C GLY A 281 -29.59 -18.83 19.11
N ALA A 282 -28.98 -17.64 19.26
CA ALA A 282 -29.35 -16.47 18.46
C ALA A 282 -29.08 -16.69 16.97
N GLU A 283 -30.00 -16.25 16.11
CA GLU A 283 -29.79 -16.20 14.67
C GLU A 283 -29.07 -14.90 14.28
N ILE A 284 -27.91 -15.05 13.68
CA ILE A 284 -27.18 -13.98 13.01
C ILE A 284 -27.60 -14.01 11.55
N ILE A 285 -28.18 -12.89 11.09
CA ILE A 285 -28.59 -12.71 9.70
C ILE A 285 -27.64 -11.71 9.05
N VAL A 286 -26.93 -12.15 8.03
CA VAL A 286 -25.97 -11.34 7.27
C VAL A 286 -26.51 -11.20 5.85
N ASP A 287 -26.82 -9.97 5.44
CA ASP A 287 -27.10 -9.67 4.04
C ASP A 287 -25.78 -9.26 3.37
N ILE A 288 -25.50 -9.87 2.22
CA ILE A 288 -24.34 -9.57 1.40
C ILE A 288 -24.85 -9.03 0.09
N GLU A 289 -24.48 -7.80 -0.23
CA GLU A 289 -24.75 -7.21 -1.53
C GLU A 289 -23.55 -7.47 -2.44
N PHE A 290 -23.85 -8.03 -3.61
CA PHE A 290 -22.95 -8.26 -4.71
C PHE A 290 -23.31 -7.26 -5.81
N PRO A 291 -22.68 -6.08 -5.86
CA PRO A 291 -22.93 -5.13 -6.93
C PRO A 291 -22.62 -5.72 -8.30
N LYS A 292 -23.22 -5.17 -9.36
CA LYS A 292 -22.93 -5.61 -10.72
C LYS A 292 -21.42 -5.62 -11.01
N GLY A 293 -20.90 -6.77 -11.42
CA GLY A 293 -19.49 -6.93 -11.83
C GLY A 293 -18.49 -7.08 -10.68
N SER A 294 -18.95 -7.15 -9.42
CA SER A 294 -18.09 -7.29 -8.24
C SER A 294 -17.55 -8.71 -8.02
N ILE A 295 -18.14 -9.71 -8.69
CA ILE A 295 -17.71 -11.10 -8.67
C ILE A 295 -17.68 -11.66 -10.10
N LYS A 296 -16.70 -12.50 -10.39
CA LYS A 296 -16.48 -13.08 -11.73
C LYS A 296 -17.14 -14.44 -11.92
N THR A 297 -17.71 -14.99 -10.86
CA THR A 297 -18.33 -16.32 -10.86
C THR A 297 -19.72 -16.24 -10.27
N ASP A 298 -20.57 -17.14 -10.75
CA ASP A 298 -21.96 -17.18 -10.33
C ASP A 298 -22.16 -17.88 -8.98
N THR A 299 -21.08 -18.41 -8.39
CA THR A 299 -21.10 -19.14 -7.13
C THR A 299 -19.98 -18.71 -6.18
N ALA A 300 -20.26 -18.74 -4.89
CA ALA A 300 -19.28 -18.51 -3.83
C ALA A 300 -19.60 -19.37 -2.62
N VAL A 301 -18.62 -19.56 -1.74
CA VAL A 301 -18.81 -20.18 -0.43
C VAL A 301 -18.59 -19.11 0.63
N ALA A 302 -19.66 -18.79 1.35
CA ALA A 302 -19.57 -18.00 2.57
C ALA A 302 -19.08 -18.88 3.72
N ILE A 303 -18.09 -18.41 4.47
CA ILE A 303 -17.57 -19.06 5.67
C ILE A 303 -17.67 -18.11 6.85
N ILE A 304 -18.43 -18.50 7.86
CA ILE A 304 -18.53 -17.78 9.14
C ILE A 304 -17.67 -18.50 10.16
N CYS A 305 -16.70 -17.79 10.71
CA CYS A 305 -15.83 -18.24 11.79
C CYS A 305 -16.17 -17.50 13.08
N VAL A 306 -16.22 -18.23 14.19
CA VAL A 306 -16.39 -17.68 15.54
C VAL A 306 -15.12 -17.87 16.33
N TYR A 307 -14.62 -16.79 16.93
CA TYR A 307 -13.44 -16.80 17.77
C TYR A 307 -13.81 -16.39 19.19
N ASP A 308 -13.17 -17.01 20.18
CA ASP A 308 -13.26 -16.55 21.55
C ASP A 308 -12.41 -15.28 21.80
N ASN A 309 -12.43 -14.81 23.05
CA ASN A 309 -11.71 -13.59 23.47
C ASN A 309 -10.18 -13.72 23.36
N ASP A 310 -9.65 -14.94 23.33
CA ASP A 310 -8.23 -15.25 23.15
C ASP A 310 -7.89 -15.48 21.66
N ASN A 311 -8.82 -15.18 20.75
CA ASN A 311 -8.75 -15.42 19.31
C ASN A 311 -8.61 -16.90 18.91
N LYS A 312 -9.03 -17.84 19.76
CA LYS A 312 -9.11 -19.25 19.39
C LYS A 312 -10.38 -19.51 18.60
N LEU A 313 -10.27 -20.25 17.49
CA LEU A 313 -11.40 -20.63 16.66
C LEU A 313 -12.31 -21.63 17.41
N ILE A 314 -13.58 -21.28 17.54
CA ILE A 314 -14.62 -22.06 18.24
C ILE A 314 -15.53 -22.79 17.25
N SER A 315 -15.94 -22.13 16.18
CA SER A 315 -16.88 -22.70 15.21
C SER A 315 -16.61 -22.18 13.80
N VAL A 316 -16.89 -23.02 12.81
CA VAL A 316 -16.88 -22.69 11.38
C VAL A 316 -18.17 -23.20 10.75
N LYS A 317 -18.86 -22.35 10.01
CA LYS A 317 -20.01 -22.75 9.19
C LYS A 317 -19.86 -22.22 7.77
N THR A 318 -20.24 -23.04 6.81
CA THR A 318 -20.15 -22.73 5.39
C THR A 318 -21.54 -22.69 4.76
N GLN A 319 -21.77 -21.78 3.82
CA GLN A 319 -22.96 -21.75 2.99
C GLN A 319 -22.57 -21.51 1.53
N GLN A 320 -23.04 -22.36 0.63
CA GLN A 320 -22.92 -22.14 -0.80
C GLN A 320 -23.92 -21.07 -1.24
N LEU A 321 -23.44 -20.11 -2.00
CA LEU A 321 -24.19 -19.04 -2.62
C LEU A 321 -24.13 -19.23 -4.13
N GLU A 322 -25.26 -19.04 -4.81
CA GLU A 322 -25.40 -19.21 -6.26
C GLU A 322 -26.24 -18.09 -6.85
N GLY A 323 -26.13 -17.84 -8.16
CA GLY A 323 -26.86 -16.76 -8.82
C GLY A 323 -26.36 -15.40 -8.33
N LEU A 324 -25.03 -15.22 -8.33
CA LEU A 324 -24.33 -14.01 -7.87
C LEU A 324 -24.07 -13.02 -9.01
N ILE A 325 -24.13 -13.48 -10.25
CA ILE A 325 -24.01 -12.61 -11.42
C ILE A 325 -25.40 -12.15 -11.83
N GLY A 326 -25.60 -10.84 -11.86
CA GLY A 326 -26.85 -10.21 -12.25
C GLY A 326 -26.63 -8.98 -13.13
N GLU A 327 -27.70 -8.54 -13.80
CA GLU A 327 -27.70 -7.24 -14.49
C GLU A 327 -27.66 -6.06 -13.51
N ASP A 328 -28.08 -6.29 -12.26
CA ASP A 328 -28.13 -5.37 -11.11
C ASP A 328 -27.44 -5.98 -9.87
N THR A 329 -27.42 -5.24 -8.75
CA THR A 329 -26.94 -5.73 -7.45
C THR A 329 -27.76 -6.94 -6.99
N VAL A 330 -27.07 -8.02 -6.62
CA VAL A 330 -27.66 -9.23 -6.06
C VAL A 330 -27.45 -9.23 -4.55
N THR A 331 -28.51 -9.43 -3.76
CA THR A 331 -28.39 -9.63 -2.31
C THR A 331 -28.51 -11.12 -1.96
N LYS A 332 -27.59 -11.65 -1.15
CA LYS A 332 -27.72 -12.98 -0.53
C LYS A 332 -27.77 -12.86 0.98
N THR A 333 -28.73 -13.56 1.57
CA THR A 333 -28.88 -13.65 3.01
C THR A 333 -28.26 -14.94 3.52
N ILE A 334 -27.42 -14.84 4.54
CA ILE A 334 -26.87 -15.97 5.28
C ILE A 334 -27.46 -15.96 6.68
N THR A 335 -27.91 -17.13 7.12
CA THR A 335 -28.41 -17.33 8.48
C THR A 335 -27.47 -18.25 9.24
N TYR A 336 -26.94 -17.76 10.35
CA TYR A 336 -26.07 -18.50 11.24
C TYR A 336 -26.66 -18.55 12.64
N THR A 337 -26.97 -19.75 13.10
CA THR A 337 -27.34 -19.97 14.51
C THR A 337 -26.08 -20.04 15.35
N ALA A 338 -25.96 -19.15 16.33
CA ALA A 338 -24.86 -19.11 17.28
C ALA A 338 -24.78 -20.44 18.07
N PRO A 339 -23.60 -21.08 18.16
CA PRO A 339 -23.37 -22.25 19.00
C PRO A 339 -23.74 -21.95 20.44
N GLU A 340 -24.13 -22.97 21.19
CA GLU A 340 -24.55 -22.78 22.58
C GLU A 340 -23.44 -22.20 23.48
N GLU A 341 -22.19 -22.40 23.08
CA GLU A 341 -20.98 -22.02 23.82
C GLU A 341 -20.54 -20.56 23.61
N VAL A 342 -21.26 -19.79 22.78
CA VAL A 342 -20.93 -18.38 22.50
C VAL A 342 -21.10 -17.53 23.77
N LYS A 343 -20.11 -16.67 24.05
CA LYS A 343 -20.09 -15.75 25.19
C LYS A 343 -19.93 -14.30 24.71
N ALA A 344 -20.27 -13.36 25.59
CA ALA A 344 -19.99 -11.94 25.37
C ALA A 344 -18.51 -11.71 25.03
N GLY A 345 -18.25 -10.83 24.07
CA GLY A 345 -16.91 -10.52 23.55
C GLY A 345 -16.40 -11.44 22.41
N TYR A 346 -17.07 -12.56 22.12
CA TYR A 346 -16.66 -13.42 21.00
C TYR A 346 -16.75 -12.65 19.67
N LYS A 347 -15.82 -12.94 18.76
CA LYS A 347 -15.68 -12.26 17.47
C LYS A 347 -16.16 -13.16 16.35
N PHE A 348 -17.02 -12.63 15.49
CA PHE A 348 -17.46 -13.29 14.27
C PHE A 348 -16.66 -12.74 13.09
N LYS A 349 -16.22 -13.59 12.16
CA LYS A 349 -15.61 -13.19 10.89
C LYS A 349 -16.29 -13.92 9.74
N LEU A 350 -16.61 -13.21 8.67
CA LEU A 350 -17.06 -13.81 7.41
C LEU A 350 -15.93 -13.78 6.38
N PHE A 351 -15.84 -14.87 5.63
CA PHE A 351 -15.03 -14.97 4.43
C PHE A 351 -15.93 -15.36 3.25
N LEU A 352 -15.66 -14.83 2.07
CA LEU A 352 -16.27 -15.28 0.82
C LEU A 352 -15.20 -15.93 -0.04
N LEU A 353 -15.41 -17.17 -0.46
CA LEU A 353 -14.50 -17.90 -1.35
C LEU A 353 -15.16 -18.09 -2.71
N ASP A 354 -14.50 -17.62 -3.75
CA ASP A 354 -14.89 -17.92 -5.13
C ASP A 354 -14.35 -19.31 -5.54
N GLN A 355 -15.17 -20.15 -6.17
CA GLN A 355 -14.84 -21.52 -6.57
C GLN A 355 -13.76 -21.62 -7.66
N PHE A 356 -13.51 -20.57 -8.46
CA PHE A 356 -12.58 -20.64 -9.60
C PHE A 356 -11.19 -20.03 -9.35
N ILE A 357 -10.96 -19.40 -8.19
CA ILE A 357 -9.66 -18.80 -7.83
C ILE A 357 -9.15 -19.49 -6.56
N ASN A 358 -8.49 -20.64 -6.72
CA ASN A 358 -7.55 -21.24 -5.76
C ASN A 358 -7.76 -20.83 -4.29
N LEU A 359 -8.87 -21.18 -3.65
CA LEU A 359 -9.10 -21.01 -2.20
C LEU A 359 -8.63 -19.64 -1.62
N LYS A 360 -8.69 -18.53 -2.36
CA LYS A 360 -8.29 -17.21 -1.83
C LYS A 360 -9.54 -16.49 -1.35
N PRO A 361 -9.73 -16.30 -0.04
CA PRO A 361 -10.91 -15.64 0.47
C PRO A 361 -10.90 -14.17 0.00
N LEU A 362 -11.99 -13.71 -0.62
CA LEU A 362 -12.42 -12.33 -0.44
C LEU A 362 -12.70 -12.19 1.06
N ALA A 363 -11.65 -11.86 1.82
CA ALA A 363 -11.79 -11.57 3.22
C ALA A 363 -12.49 -10.21 3.30
N ILE A 364 -13.78 -10.22 3.63
CA ILE A 364 -14.45 -9.02 4.09
C ILE A 364 -14.52 -9.16 5.61
N PRO A 365 -13.47 -8.77 6.35
CA PRO A 365 -13.47 -8.89 7.80
C PRO A 365 -14.49 -7.91 8.36
N PHE A 366 -15.67 -8.39 8.72
CA PHE A 366 -16.51 -7.70 9.70
C PHE A 366 -16.35 -8.39 11.05
N THR A 367 -16.35 -7.62 12.13
CA THR A 367 -16.39 -8.14 13.50
C THR A 367 -17.73 -7.75 14.10
N LEU A 368 -18.58 -8.73 14.39
CA LEU A 368 -19.68 -8.53 15.33
C LEU A 368 -19.11 -8.73 16.74
N ASN A 369 -19.21 -7.72 17.58
CA ASN A 369 -19.00 -7.87 19.02
C ASN A 369 -20.35 -8.26 19.62
N ALA A 370 -20.39 -9.39 20.33
CA ALA A 370 -21.49 -9.69 21.23
C ALA A 370 -21.45 -8.72 22.42
N GLU A 371 -22.35 -7.73 22.45
CA GLU A 371 -22.65 -6.95 23.67
C GLU A 371 -23.42 -7.80 24.69
#